data_AF-A0A2H9QUZ9-F1
#
_entry.id   AF-A0A2H9QUZ9-F1
#
_cell.length_a   1.000
_cell.length_b   1.000
_cell.length_c   1.000
_cell.angle_alpha   90.00
_cell.angle_beta   90.00
_cell.angle_gamma   90.00
#
_symmetry.space_group_name_H-M   'P 1'
#
loop_
_entity.id
_entity.type
_entity.pdbx_description
1 polymer ?
#
loop_
_entity_poly.entity_id
_entity_poly.type
_entity_poly.pdbx_seq_one_letter_code
_entity_poly.pdbx_strand_id
1 'polypeptide(L)'
;MGGIAKKIRGFYVTDPKKILLYWASIHKMEKIYETHYDGSVQEIESLMPSCLFTAYSGGKFYYNINPSDYSEVFVYGNYDEIKKSFPFREGIPNIVCLKTD
;
A
#
# COMPACT_ATOMS: atom_id res chain seq x y z
N MET A 1 -27.53 4.00 4.16
CA MET A 1 -26.15 4.39 3.83
C MET A 1 -26.12 4.94 2.41
N GLY A 2 -25.81 6.24 2.25
CA GLY A 2 -25.71 6.92 0.96
C GLY A 2 -24.25 7.14 0.55
N GLY A 3 -23.97 7.03 -0.75
CA GLY A 3 -22.64 7.07 -1.36
C GLY A 3 -22.66 6.52 -2.80
N ILE A 4 -23.72 5.79 -3.14
CA ILE A 4 -24.02 5.27 -4.47
C ILE A 4 -25.47 5.64 -4.83
N ALA A 5 -25.68 6.13 -6.05
CA ALA A 5 -27.00 6.35 -6.63
C ALA A 5 -27.32 5.23 -7.63
N LYS A 6 -28.45 4.54 -7.42
CA LYS A 6 -28.99 3.55 -8.36
C LYS A 6 -29.70 4.24 -9.52
N LYS A 7 -29.37 3.87 -10.75
CA LYS A 7 -30.07 4.28 -11.97
C LYS A 7 -30.71 3.07 -12.63
N ILE A 8 -31.49 3.31 -13.68
CA ILE A 8 -32.15 2.24 -14.46
C ILE A 8 -31.13 1.25 -15.04
N ARG A 9 -29.92 1.73 -15.40
CA ARG A 9 -28.79 0.89 -15.83
C ARG A 9 -27.55 1.21 -14.99
N GLY A 10 -27.41 0.52 -13.87
CA GLY A 10 -26.21 0.55 -13.04
C GLY A 10 -26.21 1.58 -11.91
N PHE A 11 -25.00 1.93 -11.48
CA PHE A 11 -24.76 2.71 -10.28
C PHE A 11 -23.74 3.81 -10.53
N TYR A 12 -23.90 4.94 -9.86
CA TYR A 12 -22.93 6.03 -9.84
C TYR A 12 -22.44 6.26 -8.43
N VAL A 13 -21.13 6.39 -8.27
CA VAL A 13 -20.54 6.81 -6.99
C VAL A 13 -20.81 8.30 -6.82
N THR A 14 -21.62 8.66 -5.82
CA THR A 14 -21.96 10.06 -5.51
C THR A 14 -21.01 10.65 -4.47
N ASP A 15 -20.38 9.80 -3.65
CA ASP A 15 -19.43 10.21 -2.62
C ASP A 15 -18.28 9.19 -2.54
N PRO A 16 -17.24 9.34 -3.40
CA PRO A 16 -16.09 8.44 -3.41
C PRO A 16 -15.35 8.45 -2.07
N LYS A 17 -15.25 9.61 -1.42
CA LYS A 17 -14.53 9.77 -0.15
C LYS A 17 -15.18 8.93 0.95
N LYS A 18 -16.50 8.95 1.05
CA LYS A 18 -17.23 8.15 2.03
C LYS A 18 -17.13 6.65 1.77
N ILE A 19 -17.14 6.22 0.50
CA ILE A 19 -16.91 4.81 0.15
C ILE A 19 -15.51 4.38 0.58
N LEU A 20 -14.48 5.17 0.26
CA LEU A 20 -13.10 4.87 0.64
C LEU A 20 -12.90 4.83 2.16
N LEU A 21 -13.49 5.78 2.89
CA LEU A 21 -13.43 5.79 4.36
C LEU A 21 -14.15 4.58 4.97
N TYR A 22 -15.31 4.20 4.43
CA TYR A 22 -16.01 3.00 4.88
C TYR A 22 -15.19 1.74 4.59
N TRP A 23 -14.66 1.60 3.36
CA TRP A 23 -13.78 0.48 3.01
C TRP A 23 -12.57 0.41 3.95
N ALA A 24 -11.88 1.52 4.20
CA ALA A 24 -10.76 1.58 5.13
C ALA A 24 -11.14 1.22 6.58
N SER A 25 -12.39 1.44 6.99
CA SER A 25 -12.85 1.09 8.35
C SER A 25 -13.11 -0.40 8.57
N ILE A 26 -13.39 -1.15 7.49
CA ILE A 26 -13.73 -2.59 7.56
C ILE A 26 -12.64 -3.48 6.96
N HIS A 27 -11.81 -2.94 6.06
CA HIS A 27 -10.70 -3.66 5.43
C HIS A 27 -9.56 -3.78 6.44
N LYS A 28 -9.24 -5.01 6.82
CA LYS A 28 -8.12 -5.32 7.70
C LYS A 28 -6.92 -5.69 6.86
N MET A 29 -5.91 -4.83 6.83
CA MET A 29 -4.64 -5.13 6.20
C MET A 29 -3.88 -6.15 7.04
N GLU A 30 -3.77 -7.39 6.54
CA GLU A 30 -2.99 -8.45 7.17
C GLU A 30 -1.54 -8.35 6.70
N LYS A 31 -0.62 -8.17 7.64
CA LYS A 31 0.83 -8.18 7.36
C LYS A 31 1.31 -9.63 7.31
N ILE A 32 2.03 -9.99 6.25
CA ILE A 32 2.62 -11.33 6.09
C ILE A 32 4.12 -11.34 6.32
N TYR A 33 4.78 -10.19 6.17
CA TYR A 33 6.21 -10.05 6.45
C TYR A 33 6.58 -8.59 6.73
N GLU A 34 7.53 -8.41 7.64
CA GLU A 34 8.12 -7.09 7.91
C GLU A 34 9.63 -7.25 8.17
N THR A 35 10.40 -6.27 7.73
CA THR A 35 11.86 -6.24 7.92
C THR A 35 12.37 -4.81 7.95
N HIS A 36 13.58 -4.65 8.47
CA HIS A 36 14.33 -3.40 8.46
C HIS A 36 15.35 -3.34 7.30
N TYR A 37 15.52 -2.16 6.72
CA TYR A 37 16.52 -1.86 5.72
C TYR A 37 17.13 -0.47 5.98
N ASP A 38 18.46 -0.36 6.01
CA ASP A 38 19.14 0.88 6.39
C ASP A 38 19.08 2.00 5.33
N GLY A 39 18.61 1.68 4.12
CA GLY A 39 18.56 2.63 3.01
C GLY A 39 17.33 3.55 3.03
N SER A 40 17.35 4.50 2.11
CA SER A 40 16.23 5.41 1.88
C SER A 40 15.03 4.69 1.29
N VAL A 41 13.85 5.29 1.45
CA VAL A 41 12.62 4.82 0.77
C VAL A 41 12.83 4.66 -0.74
N GLN A 42 13.53 5.59 -1.39
CA GLN A 42 13.74 5.53 -2.84
C GLN A 42 14.57 4.31 -3.25
N GLU A 43 15.55 3.93 -2.42
CA GLU A 43 16.34 2.72 -2.64
C GLU A 43 15.48 1.47 -2.45
N ILE A 44 14.63 1.43 -1.42
CA ILE A 44 13.68 0.34 -1.20
C ILE A 44 12.75 0.20 -2.41
N GLU A 45 12.13 1.29 -2.86
CA GLU A 45 11.22 1.30 -4.03
C GLU A 45 11.93 0.82 -5.32
N SER A 46 13.22 1.13 -5.48
CA SER A 46 14.00 0.75 -6.67
C SER A 46 14.48 -0.71 -6.66
N LEU A 47 14.71 -1.27 -5.46
CA LEU A 47 15.18 -2.64 -5.26
C LEU A 47 14.03 -3.65 -5.11
N MET A 48 12.78 -3.19 -5.01
CA MET A 48 11.63 -4.08 -4.89
C MET A 48 11.47 -4.97 -6.12
N PRO A 49 11.21 -6.28 -5.94
CA PRO A 49 10.82 -7.16 -7.04
C PRO A 49 9.43 -6.77 -7.56
N SER A 50 8.94 -7.50 -8.56
CA SER A 50 7.60 -7.28 -9.13
C SER A 50 6.52 -7.35 -8.06
N CYS A 51 6.04 -6.19 -7.60
CA CYS A 51 5.03 -6.05 -6.57
C CYS A 51 4.14 -4.84 -6.86
N LEU A 52 3.01 -4.77 -6.16
CA LEU A 52 2.11 -3.64 -6.19
C LEU A 52 2.40 -2.75 -5.00
N PHE A 53 2.91 -1.54 -5.26
CA PHE A 53 2.98 -0.53 -4.22
C PHE A 53 1.58 -0.07 -3.81
N THR A 54 1.44 0.28 -2.53
CA THR A 54 0.22 0.88 -2.02
C THR A 54 0.01 2.31 -2.54
N ALA A 55 -1.15 2.89 -2.22
CA ALA A 55 -1.58 4.21 -2.68
C ALA A 55 -0.58 5.34 -2.41
N TYR A 56 0.36 5.17 -1.48
CA TYR A 56 1.33 6.20 -1.14
C TYR A 56 2.44 6.34 -2.19
N SER A 57 3.15 5.25 -2.55
CA SER A 57 4.11 5.30 -3.66
C SER A 57 3.40 5.58 -4.98
N GLY A 58 2.17 5.10 -5.16
CA GLY A 58 1.31 5.52 -6.28
C GLY A 58 1.05 7.04 -6.29
N GLY A 59 0.76 7.63 -5.13
CA GLY A 59 0.62 9.08 -4.94
C GLY A 59 1.85 9.86 -5.41
N LYS A 60 3.03 9.39 -5.02
CA LYS A 60 4.32 9.97 -5.44
C LYS A 60 4.56 9.80 -6.94
N PHE A 61 4.43 8.58 -7.47
CA PHE A 61 4.73 8.27 -8.88
C PHE A 61 3.76 8.93 -9.87
N TYR A 62 2.47 8.97 -9.56
CA TYR A 62 1.45 9.46 -10.49
C TYR A 62 1.04 10.92 -10.26
N TYR A 63 1.15 11.42 -9.02
CA TYR A 63 0.64 12.75 -8.64
C TYR A 63 1.71 13.69 -8.11
N ASN A 64 2.99 13.27 -8.09
CA ASN A 64 4.14 14.05 -7.61
C ASN A 64 3.94 14.64 -6.20
N ILE A 65 3.18 13.92 -5.36
CA ILE A 65 2.97 14.29 -3.97
C ILE A 65 4.19 13.77 -3.21
N ASN A 66 4.97 14.67 -2.61
CA ASN A 66 6.06 14.34 -1.68
C ASN A 66 5.54 14.47 -0.26
N PRO A 67 5.13 13.38 0.40
CA PRO A 67 4.47 13.50 1.68
C PRO A 67 5.54 13.38 2.77
N SER A 68 5.47 14.30 3.72
CA SER A 68 6.64 14.88 4.40
C SER A 68 7.33 13.97 5.43
N ASP A 69 6.69 12.87 5.84
CA ASP A 69 7.14 12.01 6.95
C ASP A 69 7.15 10.52 6.57
N TYR A 70 7.58 10.19 5.35
CA TYR A 70 7.57 8.81 4.90
C TYR A 70 8.81 8.03 5.34
N SER A 71 8.61 7.03 6.19
CA SER A 71 9.67 6.13 6.65
C SER A 71 9.46 4.67 6.28
N GLU A 72 8.29 4.25 5.78
CA GLU A 72 7.92 2.83 5.64
C GLU A 72 7.26 2.50 4.29
N VAL A 73 7.76 1.50 3.57
CA VAL A 73 7.22 1.04 2.29
C VAL A 73 6.26 -0.15 2.48
N PHE A 74 5.02 0.02 2.00
CA PHE A 74 4.00 -1.03 2.02
C PHE A 74 3.76 -1.56 0.60
N VAL A 75 3.83 -2.89 0.45
CA VAL A 75 3.68 -3.60 -0.82
C VAL A 75 2.75 -4.79 -0.71
N TYR A 76 2.05 -5.10 -1.80
CA TYR A 76 1.42 -6.40 -2.03
C TYR A 76 2.26 -7.17 -3.04
N GLY A 77 2.62 -8.42 -2.76
CA GLY A 77 3.45 -9.19 -3.67
C GLY A 77 3.78 -10.58 -3.15
N ASN A 78 4.65 -11.28 -3.89
CA ASN A 78 5.14 -12.59 -3.47
C ASN A 78 6.13 -12.45 -2.32
N TYR A 79 5.74 -12.93 -1.14
CA TYR A 79 6.57 -12.92 0.07
C TYR A 79 7.95 -13.53 -0.15
N ASP A 80 8.05 -14.64 -0.88
CA ASP A 80 9.33 -15.34 -1.05
C ASP A 80 10.32 -14.51 -1.88
N GLU A 81 9.84 -13.72 -2.84
CA GLU A 81 10.68 -12.83 -3.66
C GLU A 81 11.11 -11.59 -2.88
N ILE A 82 10.19 -11.01 -2.10
CA ILE A 82 10.48 -9.86 -1.25
C ILE A 82 11.51 -10.25 -0.18
N LYS A 83 11.35 -11.41 0.47
CA LYS A 83 12.29 -11.91 1.48
C LYS A 83 13.67 -12.23 0.91
N LYS A 84 13.75 -12.69 -0.35
CA LYS A 84 15.05 -12.90 -1.03
C LYS A 84 15.78 -11.58 -1.26
N SER A 85 15.04 -10.54 -1.64
CA SER A 85 15.60 -9.20 -1.91
C SER A 85 15.91 -8.45 -0.62
N PHE A 86 15.06 -8.61 0.39
CA PHE A 86 15.15 -7.99 1.71
C PHE A 86 15.06 -9.06 2.80
N PRO A 87 16.19 -9.70 3.16
CA PRO A 87 16.21 -10.68 4.23
C PRO A 87 15.87 -10.03 5.58
N PHE A 88 15.47 -10.86 6.54
CA PHE A 88 15.05 -10.39 7.85
C PHE A 88 16.21 -9.71 8.58
N ARG A 89 15.97 -8.48 9.05
CA ARG A 89 16.86 -7.72 9.93
C ARG A 89 16.06 -7.16 11.09
N GLU A 90 16.67 -7.21 12.26
CA GLU A 90 16.13 -6.56 13.46
C GLU A 90 16.23 -5.03 13.33
N GLY A 91 15.24 -4.31 13.85
CA GLY A 91 15.16 -2.86 13.75
C GLY A 91 13.71 -2.37 13.65
N ILE A 92 13.53 -1.07 13.42
CA ILE A 92 12.20 -0.51 13.14
C ILE A 92 11.82 -0.91 11.71
N PRO A 93 10.77 -1.72 11.50
CA PRO A 93 10.43 -2.21 10.18
C PRO A 93 10.05 -1.04 9.27
N ASN A 94 10.72 -0.93 8.14
CA ASN A 94 10.41 0.05 7.10
C ASN A 94 10.01 -0.59 5.78
N ILE A 95 9.87 -1.92 5.77
CA ILE A 95 9.34 -2.69 4.65
C ILE A 95 8.25 -3.59 5.21
N VAL A 96 7.03 -3.46 4.68
CA VAL A 96 5.89 -4.26 5.09
C VAL A 96 5.25 -4.89 3.87
N CYS A 97 5.20 -6.22 3.85
CA CYS A 97 4.48 -7.00 2.86
C CYS A 97 3.08 -7.33 3.39
N LEU A 98 2.08 -6.94 2.62
CA LEU A 98 0.67 -7.16 2.88
C LEU A 98 0.18 -8.37 2.10
N LYS A 99 -0.76 -9.10 2.71
CA LYS A 99 -1.46 -10.19 2.05
C LYS A 99 -2.36 -9.65 0.94
N THR A 100 -2.27 -10.24 -0.24
CA THR A 100 -3.23 -10.00 -1.32
C THR A 100 -4.54 -10.71 -1.00
N ASP A 101 -5.67 -10.02 -1.19
CA ASP A 101 -7.03 -10.59 -1.08
C ASP A 101 -7.31 -11.65 -2.15
#